data_AF-A0A4W5RWM8-F1
#
_entry.id   AF-A0A4W5RWM8-F1
#
_cell.length_a   1.000
_cell.length_b   1.000
_cell.length_c   1.000
_cell.angle_alpha   90.00
_cell.angle_beta   90.00
_cell.angle_gamma   90.00
#
_symmetry.space_group_name_H-M   'P 1'
#
loop_
_entity.id
_entity.type
_entity.pdbx_description
1 polymer ?
#
loop_
_entity_poly.entity_id
_entity_poly.type
_entity_poly.pdbx_seq_one_letter_code
_entity_poly.pdbx_strand_id
1 'polypeptide(L)'
;KNKFLFTMTASGLTTLLEKGSVRKTLLEKGSVRKTLLEKGSVRKTLLEKGSVRKTLLEKGSVRKTLLEKGRLRKTLLEKGRLRKTLLEKGSVRKTLLEKGSVRKTLLEKGSVRKTLLEKGSVRKTLRER
;
A
#
# COMPACT_ATOMS: atom_id res chain seq x y z
N LYS A 1 -10.44 -13.96 -15.24
CA LYS A 1 -11.43 -13.64 -14.18
C LYS A 1 -10.93 -12.46 -13.35
N ASN A 2 -11.34 -11.22 -13.67
CA ASN A 2 -11.01 -10.03 -12.88
C ASN A 2 -12.03 -9.93 -11.73
N LYS A 3 -11.60 -10.15 -10.49
CA LYS A 3 -12.47 -9.99 -9.32
C LYS A 3 -12.42 -8.52 -8.89
N PHE A 4 -13.51 -7.78 -9.14
CA PHE A 4 -13.70 -6.45 -8.57
C PHE A 4 -14.32 -6.65 -7.19
N LEU A 5 -13.56 -6.29 -6.15
CA LEU A 5 -14.02 -6.41 -4.77
C LEU A 5 -14.10 -5.01 -4.16
N PHE A 6 -15.31 -4.58 -3.81
CA PHE A 6 -15.58 -3.39 -3.02
C PHE A 6 -16.03 -3.87 -1.63
N THR A 7 -15.19 -3.69 -0.62
CA THR A 7 -15.51 -4.07 0.76
C THR A 7 -15.50 -2.83 1.64
N MET A 8 -16.59 -2.61 2.35
CA MET A 8 -16.73 -1.61 3.40
C MET A 8 -16.88 -2.39 4.72
N THR A 9 -15.83 -2.46 5.53
CA THR A 9 -15.84 -3.28 6.76
C THR A 9 -15.92 -2.40 8.00
N ALA A 10 -16.93 -2.65 8.85
CA ALA A 10 -17.18 -1.93 10.10
C ALA A 10 -16.30 -2.39 11.28
N SER A 11 -15.67 -3.56 11.20
CA SER A 11 -14.95 -4.20 12.32
C SER A 11 -13.41 -4.16 12.22
N GLY A 12 -12.86 -3.39 11.27
CA GLY A 12 -11.46 -2.98 11.26
C GLY A 12 -10.41 -4.07 11.00
N LEU A 13 -10.74 -5.37 10.96
CA LEU A 13 -9.80 -6.46 10.65
C LEU A 13 -10.20 -7.17 9.36
N THR A 14 -9.34 -7.14 8.36
CA THR A 14 -9.56 -7.86 7.09
C THR A 14 -8.31 -8.62 6.65
N THR A 15 -8.51 -9.88 6.28
CA THR A 15 -7.50 -10.69 5.61
C THR A 15 -8.03 -11.13 4.25
N LEU A 16 -7.25 -10.92 3.18
CA LEU A 16 -7.66 -11.33 1.83
C LEU A 16 -6.49 -12.03 1.13
N LEU A 17 -6.82 -13.12 0.43
CA LEU A 17 -5.90 -13.91 -0.38
C LEU A 17 -6.44 -14.02 -1.80
N GLU A 18 -5.68 -13.55 -2.79
CA GLU A 18 -6.10 -13.61 -4.19
C GLU A 18 -4.96 -14.01 -5.15
N LYS A 19 -5.35 -14.63 -6.26
CA LYS A 19 -4.45 -15.07 -7.35
C LYS A 19 -4.97 -14.53 -8.69
N GLY A 20 -4.06 -14.12 -9.57
CA GLY A 20 -4.37 -13.65 -10.91
C GLY A 20 -4.42 -12.12 -11.03
N SER A 21 -5.27 -11.62 -11.93
CA SER A 21 -5.45 -10.19 -12.17
C SER A 21 -6.52 -9.62 -11.23
N VAL A 22 -6.09 -8.72 -10.35
CA VAL A 22 -6.91 -8.16 -9.27
C VAL A 22 -7.04 -6.66 -9.41
N ARG A 23 -8.26 -6.13 -9.27
CA ARG A 23 -8.51 -4.69 -9.17
C ARG A 23 -9.39 -4.40 -7.96
N LYS A 24 -8.88 -3.58 -7.03
CA LYS A 24 -9.54 -3.26 -5.77
C LYS A 24 -9.59 -1.77 -5.50
N THR A 25 -10.72 -1.33 -4.98
CA THR A 25 -10.91 0.01 -4.42
C THR A 25 -11.49 -0.15 -3.03
N LEU A 26 -10.82 0.38 -2.00
CA LEU A 26 -11.30 0.32 -0.61
C LEU A 26 -11.39 1.73 -0.03
N LEU A 27 -12.48 1.97 0.70
CA LEU A 27 -12.78 3.21 1.42
C LEU A 27 -13.06 2.86 2.88
N GLU A 28 -12.27 3.40 3.81
CA GLU A 28 -12.47 3.13 5.23
C GLU A 28 -12.28 4.36 6.11
N LYS A 29 -13.00 4.36 7.23
CA LYS A 29 -12.94 5.36 8.29
C LYS A 29 -12.68 4.65 9.62
N GLY A 30 -11.88 5.27 10.48
CA GLY A 30 -11.59 4.77 11.83
C GLY A 30 -10.29 3.98 11.93
N SER A 31 -10.25 3.01 12.86
CA SER A 31 -9.08 2.18 13.11
C SER A 31 -9.13 0.90 12.27
N VAL A 32 -8.12 0.70 11.43
CA VAL A 32 -8.06 -0.40 10.47
C VAL A 32 -6.77 -1.19 10.61
N ARG A 33 -6.87 -2.52 10.57
CA ARG A 33 -5.80 -3.51 10.41
C ARG A 33 -6.09 -4.40 9.20
N LYS A 34 -5.18 -4.41 8.23
CA LYS A 34 -5.30 -5.24 7.02
C LYS A 34 -4.08 -6.09 6.77
N THR A 35 -4.32 -7.33 6.34
CA THR A 35 -3.30 -8.21 5.77
C THR A 35 -3.75 -8.68 4.39
N LEU A 36 -3.00 -8.33 3.33
CA LEU A 36 -3.30 -8.78 1.97
C LEU A 36 -2.16 -9.62 1.41
N LEU A 37 -2.51 -10.77 0.85
CA LEU A 37 -1.62 -11.70 0.16
C LEU A 37 -2.07 -11.82 -1.30
N GLU A 38 -1.25 -11.36 -2.25
CA GLU A 38 -1.63 -11.41 -3.67
C GLU A 38 -0.52 -11.93 -4.58
N LYS A 39 -0.89 -12.74 -5.56
CA LYS A 39 0.00 -13.25 -6.61
C LYS A 39 -0.55 -12.87 -7.98
N GLY A 40 0.23 -12.19 -8.80
CA GLY A 40 -0.12 -11.82 -10.17
C GLY A 40 -0.05 -10.32 -10.43
N SER A 41 -0.97 -9.82 -11.26
CA SER A 41 -1.06 -8.39 -11.60
C SER A 41 -2.10 -7.70 -10.72
N VAL A 42 -1.68 -6.74 -9.91
CA VAL A 42 -2.51 -6.09 -8.90
C VAL A 42 -2.64 -4.60 -9.19
N ARG A 43 -3.88 -4.09 -9.20
CA ARG A 43 -4.18 -2.65 -9.16
C ARG A 43 -5.02 -2.33 -7.93
N LYS A 44 -4.49 -1.46 -7.06
CA LYS A 44 -5.14 -1.07 -5.80
C LYS A 44 -5.24 0.45 -5.67
N THR A 45 -6.43 0.91 -5.28
CA THR A 45 -6.69 2.26 -4.80
C THR A 45 -7.25 2.18 -3.39
N LEU A 46 -6.63 2.88 -2.44
CA LEU A 46 -7.02 2.88 -1.02
C LEU A 46 -7.22 4.31 -0.56
N LEU A 47 -8.39 4.64 -0.01
CA LEU A 47 -8.68 5.91 0.67
C LEU A 47 -9.03 5.63 2.13
N GLU A 48 -8.21 6.12 3.05
CA GLU A 48 -8.42 5.86 4.47
C GLU A 48 -8.33 7.14 5.32
N LYS A 49 -9.20 7.21 6.34
CA LYS A 49 -9.21 8.28 7.35
C LYS A 49 -9.12 7.65 8.74
N GLY A 50 -8.08 7.97 9.50
CA GLY A 50 -7.90 7.49 10.87
C GLY A 50 -6.55 6.81 11.10
N SER A 51 -6.56 5.73 11.90
CA SER A 51 -5.34 4.98 12.24
C SER A 51 -5.32 3.66 11.48
N VAL A 52 -4.27 3.44 10.70
CA VAL A 52 -4.19 2.29 9.79
C VAL A 52 -2.92 1.50 10.05
N ARG A 53 -3.08 0.17 10.10
CA ARG A 53 -1.98 -0.79 10.04
C ARG A 53 -2.20 -1.70 8.83
N LYS A 54 -1.24 -1.72 7.92
CA LYS A 54 -1.29 -2.54 6.69
C LYS A 54 -0.06 -3.41 6.57
N THR A 55 -0.29 -4.69 6.32
CA THR A 55 0.73 -5.64 5.89
C THR A 55 0.37 -6.14 4.50
N LEU A 56 1.26 -5.94 3.54
CA LEU A 56 1.07 -6.34 2.14
C LEU A 56 2.20 -7.26 1.71
N LEU A 57 1.83 -8.42 1.16
CA LEU A 57 2.72 -9.42 0.60
C LEU A 57 2.31 -9.69 -0.84
N GLU A 58 3.12 -9.25 -1.79
CA GLU A 58 2.76 -9.32 -3.21
C GLU A 58 3.87 -9.94 -4.05
N LYS A 59 3.48 -10.78 -5.00
CA LYS A 59 4.38 -11.37 -6.01
C LYS A 59 3.84 -11.03 -7.39
N GLY A 60 4.62 -10.33 -8.21
CA GLY A 60 4.25 -9.98 -9.59
C GLY A 60 4.32 -8.49 -9.90
N SER A 61 3.37 -8.00 -10.69
CA SER A 61 3.32 -6.59 -11.10
C SER A 61 2.25 -5.84 -10.33
N VAL A 62 2.62 -4.74 -9.69
CA VAL A 62 1.74 -4.07 -8.74
C VAL A 62 1.69 -2.57 -9.03
N ARG A 63 0.46 -2.05 -9.06
CA ARG A 63 0.20 -0.61 -9.06
C ARG A 63 -0.67 -0.25 -7.86
N LYS A 64 -0.11 0.57 -6.96
CA LYS A 64 -0.78 1.02 -5.74
C LYS A 64 -0.91 2.53 -5.72
N THR A 65 -2.11 3.00 -5.43
CA THR A 65 -2.40 4.39 -5.06
C THR A 65 -3.00 4.38 -3.66
N LEU A 66 -2.43 5.16 -2.75
CA LEU A 66 -2.90 5.27 -1.37
C LEU A 66 -3.04 6.74 -1.01
N LEU A 67 -4.24 7.14 -0.58
CA LEU A 67 -4.50 8.44 0.03
C LEU A 67 -4.90 8.22 1.48
N GLU A 68 -4.20 8.87 2.40
CA GLU A 68 -4.49 8.69 3.82
C GLU A 68 -4.41 9.98 4.61
N LYS A 69 -5.37 10.13 5.53
CA LYS A 69 -5.41 11.21 6.52
C LYS A 69 -5.38 10.58 7.92
N GLY A 70 -4.28 10.79 8.65
CA GLY A 70 -4.12 10.28 10.01
C GLY A 70 -2.78 9.55 10.23
N ARG A 71 -2.81 8.43 10.95
CA ARG A 71 -1.60 7.66 11.31
C ARG A 71 -1.52 6.40 10.47
N LEU A 72 -0.51 6.31 9.62
CA LEU A 72 -0.25 5.12 8.81
C LEU A 72 0.95 4.33 9.34
N ARG A 73 0.75 3.03 9.58
CA ARG A 73 1.83 2.04 9.66
C ARG A 73 1.69 1.05 8.51
N LYS A 74 2.69 0.98 7.64
CA LYS A 74 2.68 0.10 6.48
C LYS A 74 3.94 -0.73 6.37
N THR A 75 3.74 -2.04 6.31
CA THR A 75 4.75 -3.03 5.96
C THR A 75 4.44 -3.58 4.58
N LEU A 76 5.41 -3.52 3.67
CA LEU A 76 5.26 -4.03 2.31
C LEU A 76 6.43 -4.95 1.96
N LEU A 77 6.10 -6.16 1.55
CA LEU A 77 7.01 -7.20 1.11
C LEU A 77 6.65 -7.53 -0.33
N GLU A 78 7.53 -7.22 -1.28
CA GLU A 78 7.20 -7.39 -2.70
C GLU A 78 8.33 -8.00 -3.52
N LYS A 79 7.96 -8.94 -4.40
CA LYS A 79 8.85 -9.54 -5.40
C LYS A 79 8.28 -9.26 -6.79
N GLY A 80 8.95 -8.43 -7.57
CA GLY A 80 8.56 -8.08 -8.94
C GLY A 80 8.62 -6.58 -9.24
N ARG A 81 7.64 -6.07 -10.00
CA ARG A 81 7.59 -4.65 -10.42
C ARG A 81 6.58 -3.89 -9.59
N LEU A 82 7.04 -2.88 -8.85
CA LEU A 82 6.20 -2.02 -8.04
C LEU A 82 6.12 -0.60 -8.61
N ARG A 83 4.89 -0.12 -8.81
CA ARG A 83 4.60 1.31 -8.95
C ARG A 83 3.70 1.79 -7.82
N LYS A 84 4.21 2.65 -6.96
CA LYS A 84 3.49 3.17 -5.79
C LYS A 84 3.40 4.68 -5.81
N THR A 85 2.17 5.17 -5.71
CA THR A 85 1.85 6.58 -5.47
C THR A 85 1.19 6.69 -4.11
N LEU A 86 1.65 7.65 -3.32
CA LEU A 86 1.19 7.80 -1.96
C LEU A 86 1.04 9.27 -1.62
N LEU A 87 -0.15 9.66 -1.15
CA LEU A 87 -0.43 10.99 -0.62
C LEU A 87 -0.87 10.85 0.84
N GLU A 88 -0.11 11.40 1.76
CA GLU A 88 -0.37 11.25 3.20
C GLU A 88 -0.38 12.61 3.91
N LYS A 89 -1.37 12.80 4.79
CA LYS A 89 -1.42 13.89 5.77
C LYS A 89 -1.43 13.29 7.17
N GLY A 90 -0.38 13.54 7.96
CA GLY A 90 -0.23 13.04 9.34
C GLY A 90 1.07 12.29 9.57
N SER A 91 1.06 11.30 10.47
CA SER A 91 2.27 10.56 10.86
C SER A 91 2.38 9.21 10.16
N VAL A 92 3.59 8.89 9.70
CA VAL A 92 3.81 7.78 8.78
C VAL A 92 4.98 6.93 9.25
N ARG A 93 4.77 5.62 9.38
CA ARG A 93 5.85 4.63 9.50
C ARG A 93 5.76 3.63 8.36
N LYS A 94 6.82 3.54 7.56
CA LYS A 94 6.90 2.64 6.42
C LYS A 94 8.10 1.73 6.54
N THR A 95 7.83 0.43 6.49
CA THR A 95 8.85 -0.60 6.32
C THR A 95 8.60 -1.28 4.99
N LEU A 96 9.63 -1.39 4.18
CA LEU A 96 9.49 -1.94 2.85
C LEU A 96 10.71 -2.76 2.47
N LEU A 97 10.43 -3.98 2.03
CA LEU A 97 11.40 -4.93 1.49
C LEU A 97 10.97 -5.30 0.07
N GLU A 98 11.80 -4.94 -0.90
CA GLU A 98 11.51 -5.12 -2.32
C GLU A 98 12.65 -5.84 -3.05
N LYS A 99 12.29 -6.83 -3.87
CA LYS A 99 13.18 -7.43 -4.87
C LYS A 99 12.61 -7.17 -6.27
N GLY A 100 13.31 -6.39 -7.09
CA GLY A 100 12.92 -6.06 -8.48
C GLY A 100 12.93 -4.56 -8.78
N SER A 101 12.12 -4.13 -9.75
CA SER A 101 12.08 -2.73 -10.22
C SER A 101 11.00 -1.91 -9.52
N VAL A 102 11.36 -0.71 -9.09
CA VAL A 102 10.55 0.09 -8.17
C VAL A 102 10.44 1.53 -8.65
N ARG A 103 9.21 2.03 -8.76
CA ARG A 103 8.93 3.47 -8.95
C ARG A 103 8.02 3.98 -7.84
N LYS A 104 8.53 4.94 -7.06
CA LYS A 104 7.86 5.54 -5.91
C LYS A 104 7.68 7.03 -6.10
N THR A 105 6.44 7.47 -5.91
CA THR A 105 6.09 8.88 -5.80
C THR A 105 5.32 9.09 -4.51
N LEU A 106 5.78 10.06 -3.73
CA LEU A 106 5.29 10.26 -2.39
C LEU A 106 5.21 11.76 -2.12
N LEU A 107 4.01 12.20 -1.75
CA LEU A 107 3.71 13.55 -1.31
C LEU A 107 3.21 13.46 0.13
N GLU A 108 3.93 14.08 1.05
CA GLU A 108 3.67 13.97 2.48
C GLU A 108 3.56 15.36 3.12
N LYS A 109 2.64 15.47 4.09
CA LYS A 109 2.50 16.58 5.05
C LYS A 109 2.50 15.98 6.45
N GLY A 110 3.59 16.12 7.21
CA GLY A 110 3.74 15.61 8.57
C GLY A 110 5.01 14.79 8.82
N SER A 111 5.04 14.04 9.93
CA SER A 111 6.23 13.32 10.40
C SER A 111 6.36 11.91 9.83
N VAL A 112 7.55 11.56 9.33
CA VAL A 112 7.75 10.35 8.54
C VAL A 112 8.98 9.56 8.98
N ARG A 113 8.81 8.26 9.18
CA ARG A 113 9.91 7.30 9.36
C ARG A 113 9.84 6.23 8.30
N LYS A 114 10.90 6.11 7.50
CA LYS A 114 11.02 5.15 6.40
C LYS A 114 12.19 4.22 6.65
N THR A 115 11.95 2.93 6.46
CA THR A 115 12.99 1.89 6.41
C THR A 115 12.80 1.16 5.08
N LEU A 116 13.84 1.19 4.24
CA LEU A 116 13.82 0.64 2.89
C LEU A 116 14.98 -0.34 2.75
N LEU A 117 14.66 -1.56 2.34
CA LEU A 117 15.64 -2.58 1.96
C LEU A 117 15.27 -3.06 0.56
N GLU A 118 16.09 -2.69 -0.41
CA GLU A 118 15.78 -2.83 -1.84
C GLU A 118 16.92 -3.60 -2.53
N LYS A 119 16.58 -4.60 -3.34
CA LYS A 119 17.49 -5.23 -4.30
C LYS A 119 16.91 -5.06 -5.70
N GLY A 120 17.52 -4.19 -6.51
CA GLY A 120 17.12 -3.91 -7.90
C GLY A 120 17.13 -2.41 -8.25
N SER A 121 16.56 -2.07 -9.41
CA SER A 121 16.53 -0.69 -9.93
C SER A 121 15.44 0.15 -9.26
N VAL A 122 15.78 1.32 -8.72
CA VAL A 122 14.83 2.14 -7.95
C VAL A 122 14.80 3.59 -8.40
N ARG A 123 13.59 4.12 -8.63
CA ARG A 123 13.33 5.55 -8.85
C ARG A 123 12.42 6.09 -7.76
N LYS A 124 12.93 7.03 -6.96
CA LYS A 124 12.18 7.70 -5.88
C LYS A 124 11.95 9.17 -6.24
N THR A 125 10.75 9.64 -5.93
CA THR A 125 10.38 11.05 -5.98
C THR A 125 9.65 11.34 -4.67
N LEU A 126 10.24 12.21 -3.85
CA LEU A 126 9.69 12.65 -2.58
C LEU A 126 9.44 14.15 -2.68
N ARG A 127 8.26 14.59 -2.25
CA ARG A 127 7.98 16.02 -2.05
C ARG A 127 7.33 16.16 -0.68
N GLU A 128 8.00 16.89 0.19
CA GLU A 128 7.54 17.21 1.53
C GLU A 128 7.07 18.67 1.49
N ARG A 129 5.93 18.96 2.11
CA ARG A 129 5.30 20.30 2.24
C ARG A 129 4.84 20.48 3.67
#